data_AF-A0A4V6T6A1-F1
#
_entry.id   AF-A0A4V6T6A1-F1
#
_cell.length_a   1.000
_cell.length_b   1.000
_cell.length_c   1.000
_cell.angle_alpha   90.00
_cell.angle_beta   90.00
_cell.angle_gamma   90.00
#
_symmetry.space_group_name_H-M   'P 1'
#
loop_
_entity.id
_entity.type
_entity.pdbx_description
1 polymer ?
#
loop_
_entity_poly.entity_id
_entity_poly.type
_entity_poly.pdbx_seq_one_letter_code
_entity_poly.pdbx_strand_id
1 'polypeptide(L)' 'MRFTCTRFPDGEVPIRTRAGVVMFRGGVADVDDPDLAKALLEVPASFGVAEDKPVKKAAKKAARGKE' A
#
# COMPACT_ATOMS: atom_id res chain seq x y z
N MET A 1 4.80 -7.85 -4.08
CA MET A 1 3.94 -7.83 -2.87
C MET A 1 3.18 -6.53 -2.84
N ARG A 2 1.85 -6.57 -2.76
CA ARG A 2 1.04 -5.35 -2.80
C ARG A 2 0.73 -4.85 -1.39
N PHE A 3 0.79 -3.53 -1.21
CA PHE A 3 0.44 -2.85 0.02
C PHE A 3 -0.64 -1.82 -0.24
N THR A 4 -1.55 -1.67 0.72
CA THR A 4 -2.58 -0.64 0.73
C THR A 4 -2.35 0.32 1.89
N CYS A 5 -2.61 1.60 1.67
CA CYS A 5 -2.53 2.65 2.68
C CYS A 5 -3.90 3.30 2.81
N THR A 6 -4.59 3.01 3.91
CA THR A 6 -5.93 3.55 4.20
C THR A 6 -5.89 5.00 4.70
N ARG A 7 -4.72 5.45 5.16
CA ARG A 7 -4.49 6.81 5.66
C ARG A 7 -4.50 7.85 4.53
N PHE A 8 -4.02 7.46 3.34
CA PHE A 8 -3.90 8.33 2.18
C PHE A 8 -4.58 7.66 0.97
N PRO A 9 -5.92 7.75 0.88
CA PRO A 9 -6.68 7.14 -0.22
C PRO A 9 -6.50 7.86 -1.57
N ASP A 10 -5.83 9.01 -1.57
CA ASP A 10 -5.70 9.91 -2.71
C ASP A 10 -4.30 10.49 -2.84
N GLY A 11 -3.77 10.48 -4.05
CA GLY A 11 -2.47 11.06 -4.39
C GLY A 11 -1.30 10.06 -4.41
N GLU A 12 -0.12 10.60 -4.71
CA GLU A 12 1.16 9.89 -4.66
C GLU A 12 1.84 10.18 -3.32
N VAL A 13 1.99 9.17 -2.46
CA VAL A 13 2.58 9.31 -1.13
C VAL A 13 3.86 8.49 -1.04
N PRO A 14 5.04 9.14 -0.90
CA PRO A 14 6.28 8.43 -0.63
C PRO A 14 6.36 8.06 0.86
N ILE A 15 6.30 6.77 1.18
CA ILE A 15 6.52 6.24 2.52
C ILE A 15 7.97 5.82 2.66
N ARG A 16 8.69 6.43 3.60
CA ARG A 16 10.08 6.10 3.91
C ARG A 16 10.12 4.99 4.96
N THR A 17 10.70 3.86 4.60
CA THR A 17 10.94 2.71 5.48
C THR A 17 12.43 2.61 5.83
N ARG A 18 12.78 1.63 6.66
CA ARG A 18 14.20 1.34 6.96
C ARG A 18 15.00 0.85 5.75
N ALA A 19 14.34 0.17 4.81
CA ALA A 19 14.99 -0.40 3.64
C ALA A 19 14.98 0.55 2.42
N GLY A 20 14.07 1.53 2.37
CA GLY A 20 14.03 2.49 1.25
C GLY A 20 12.79 3.38 1.26
N VAL A 21 12.40 3.88 0.08
CA VAL A 21 11.20 4.71 -0.10
C VAL A 21 10.23 3.98 -1.03
N VAL A 22 8.98 3.85 -0.62
CA VAL A 22 7.91 3.23 -1.40
C VAL A 22 6.90 4.28 -1.80
N MET A 23 6.62 4.40 -3.10
CA MET A 23 5.59 5.29 -3.61
C MET A 23 4.24 4.58 -3.63
N PHE A 24 3.30 5.07 -2.82
CA PHE A 24 1.90 4.69 -2.88
C PHE A 24 1.17 5.58 -3.87
N ARG A 25 0.47 5.00 -4.84
CA ARG A 25 -0.37 5.70 -5.81
C ARG A 25 -1.83 5.37 -5.52
N GLY A 26 -2.62 6.37 -5.12
CA GLY A 26 -4.03 6.18 -4.78
C GLY A 26 -4.23 5.19 -3.64
N GLY A 27 -3.35 5.24 -2.64
CA GLY A 27 -3.39 4.33 -1.49
C GLY A 27 -2.94 2.90 -1.79
N VAL A 28 -2.27 2.63 -2.92
CA VAL A 28 -1.76 1.30 -3.26
C VAL A 28 -0.29 1.38 -3.71
N ALA A 29 0.54 0.45 -3.27
CA ALA A 29 1.92 0.30 -3.73
C ALA A 29 2.22 -1.15 -4.08
N ASP A 30 2.99 -1.36 -5.15
CA ASP A 30 3.55 -2.67 -5.47
C ASP A 30 5.04 -2.68 -5.14
N VAL A 31 5.45 -3.69 -4.39
CA VAL A 31 6.79 -3.82 -3.82
C VAL A 31 7.29 -5.22 -4.12
N ASP A 32 8.21 -5.35 -5.07
CA ASP A 32 8.80 -6.65 -5.43
C ASP A 32 9.89 -7.10 -4.44
N ASP A 33 10.48 -6.18 -3.69
CA ASP A 33 11.54 -6.49 -2.73
C ASP A 33 11.00 -7.00 -1.38
N PRO A 34 11.37 -8.22 -0.94
CA PRO A 34 10.91 -8.78 0.33
C PRO A 34 11.45 -8.02 1.54
N ASP A 35 12.65 -7.44 1.45
CA ASP A 35 13.24 -6.62 2.52
C ASP A 35 12.46 -5.31 2.69
N LEU A 36 12.08 -4.69 1.57
CA LEU A 36 11.27 -3.48 1.51
C LEU A 36 9.84 -3.72 2.03
N ALA A 37 9.26 -4.87 1.69
CA ALA A 37 7.95 -5.33 2.20
C ALA A 37 7.97 -5.54 3.72
N LYS A 38 9.03 -6.16 4.26
CA LYS A 38 9.20 -6.36 5.70
C LYS A 38 9.40 -5.04 6.43
N ALA A 39 10.18 -4.12 5.86
CA ALA A 39 10.37 -2.78 6.40
C ALA A 39 9.08 -1.96 6.39
N LEU A 40 8.17 -2.17 5.42
CA LEU A 40 6.82 -1.59 5.39
C LEU A 40 5.92 -2.14 6.50
N LEU A 41 6.01 -3.44 6.79
CA LEU A 41 5.27 -4.07 7.90
C LEU A 41 5.75 -3.61 9.27
N GLU A 42 7.01 -3.18 9.38
CA GLU A 42 7.55 -2.55 10.60
C GLU A 42 7.12 -1.08 10.75
N VAL A 43 6.55 -0.45 9.71
CA VAL A 43 6.05 0.93 9.82
C VAL A 43 4.89 0.94 10.82
N PRO A 44 4.87 1.87 11.79
CA PRO A 44 3.82 1.94 12.79
C PRO A 44 2.43 2.08 12.14
N ALA A 45 1.45 1.40 12.73
CA ALA A 45 0.05 1.36 12.29
C ALA A 45 -0.59 2.75 12.10
N SER A 46 0.00 3.82 12.67
CA SER A 46 -0.36 5.21 12.43
C SER A 46 -0.35 5.61 10.94
N PHE A 47 0.48 4.95 10.12
CA PHE A 47 0.48 5.15 8.65
C PHE A 47 -0.62 4.36 7.92
N GLY A 48 -1.30 3.43 8.60
CA GLY A 48 -2.41 2.66 8.03
C GLY A 48 -2.01 1.80 6.83
N VAL A 49 -0.74 1.37 6.77
CA VAL A 49 -0.20 0.48 5.74
C VAL A 49 -0.54 -0.96 6.09
N ALA A 50 -1.14 -1.69 5.16
CA ALA A 50 -1.47 -3.10 5.27
C ALA A 50 -0.99 -3.85 4.02
N GLU A 51 -0.46 -5.05 4.18
CA GLU A 51 -0.19 -5.94 3.06
C GLU A 51 -1.53 -6.37 2.44
N ASP A 52 -1.77 -6.00 1.18
CA ASP A 52 -2.86 -6.51 0.37
C ASP A 52 -2.46 -7.92 -0.07
N LYS A 53 -2.59 -8.86 0.86
CA LYS A 53 -2.45 -10.27 0.54
C LYS A 53 -3.62 -10.62 -0.35
N PRO A 54 -3.43 -11.19 -1.56
CA PRO A 54 -4.54 -11.67 -2.37
C PRO A 54 -5.11 -12.93 -1.70
N VAL A 55 -5.88 -12.74 -0.62
CA VAL A 55 -6.85 -13.72 -0.21
C VAL A 55 -7.81 -13.84 -1.38
N LYS A 56 -7.86 -15.03 -2.00
CA LYS A 56 -8.88 -15.42 -2.97
C LYS A 56 -10.27 -15.13 -2.39
N LYS A 57 -10.74 -13.89 -2.52
CA LYS A 57 -12.13 -13.50 -2.37
C LYS A 57 -12.40 -12.50 -3.48
N ALA A 58 -13.19 -12.99 -4.41
CA ALA A 58 -13.73 -12.25 -5.51
C ALA A 58 -14.39 -10.93 -5.06
N ALA A 59 -14.26 -9.94 -5.95
CA ALA A 59 -15.24 -8.92 -6.27
C ALA A 59 -15.45 -7.72 -5.32
N LYS A 60 -15.29 -6.55 -5.96
CA LYS A 60 -16.24 -5.42 -6.01
C LYS A 60 -15.86 -4.18 -5.19
N LYS A 61 -15.79 -3.05 -5.93
CA LYS A 61 -15.46 -1.65 -5.57
C LYS A 61 -13.95 -1.42 -5.33
N ALA A 62 -13.25 -0.58 -6.08
CA ALA A 62 -13.65 0.75 -6.53
C ALA A 62 -13.48 0.93 -8.05
N ALA A 63 -14.62 0.94 -8.75
CA ALA A 63 -14.81 1.92 -9.80
C ALA A 63 -14.88 3.29 -9.12
N ARG A 64 -13.90 4.14 -9.41
CA ARG A 64 -13.94 5.58 -9.23
C ARG A 64 -13.82 6.13 -10.64
N GLY A 65 -14.93 6.38 -11.35
CA GLY A 65 -15.89 7.41 -11.00
C GLY A 65 -15.33 8.75 -11.50
N LYS A 66 -15.45 8.98 -12.80
CA LYS A 66 -15.43 10.26 -13.54
C LYS A 66 -15.71 9.91 -15.00
N GLU A 67 -16.66 10.48 -15.72
CA GLU A 67 -17.82 11.32 -15.47
C GLU A 67 -18.64 11.21 -16.78
#